data_AF-A0A0F9L561-F1
#
_entry.id   AF-A0A0F9L561-F1
#
_cell.length_a   1.000
_cell.length_b   1.000
_cell.length_c   1.000
_cell.angle_alpha   90.00
_cell.angle_beta   90.00
_cell.angle_gamma   90.00
#
_symmetry.space_group_name_H-M   'P 1'
#
loop_
_entity.id
_entity.type
_entity.pdbx_description
1 polymer ?
#
loop_
_entity_poly.entity_id
_entity_poly.type
_entity_poly.pdbx_seq_one_letter_code
_entity_poly.pdbx_strand_id
1 'polypeptide(L)'
;MSASGDYLVEADVDNWDVPAGLEEEFATSAVAIATDIITVTHDIATGTEISFTTTGTLPAGLELDTVYYAKREGATTIKVCSSPMNAASGSQIKITDVGTGTHTIRINWSETFATTDVTVASDQITVTNDIDTACKIRFNSSGSTPDLPDPLVVGVEYYAINVDSTHIQVATTPANAIAGTNITITDVGSGTHSLYVGEGQTEYDRQQIINRVEDLINKITGDYFVSTAFVIYRNGNDNDFLDLGLVPDILTATEIKISGVELTSTWWTYNTQAVYLDPEAVTSEESDMAELHLRLKYKRRLFPSGNGNIKITGTYGWSSIPPRVKQAAIILCKADNDPALYPDFDSHLKSEKLGDYSYTLAEGTTKYSTGIDKVDDLLREYVRKKPMLGAV
;
A
#
# COMPACT_ATOMS: atom_id res chain seq x y z
N MET A 1 10.68 7.75 -9.02
CA MET A 1 10.23 8.72 -7.99
C MET A 1 10.14 7.91 -6.70
N SER A 2 9.48 8.33 -5.63
CA SER A 2 9.19 7.41 -4.50
C SER A 2 7.70 7.14 -4.52
N ALA A 3 7.29 5.93 -4.16
CA ALA A 3 5.88 5.57 -4.13
C ALA A 3 5.15 6.47 -3.12
N SER A 4 4.04 7.08 -3.53
CA SER A 4 3.30 8.05 -2.70
C SER A 4 1.83 8.01 -3.05
N GLY A 5 0.99 7.87 -2.04
CA GLY A 5 -0.45 8.04 -2.13
C GLY A 5 -0.91 9.28 -1.37
N ASP A 6 -2.22 9.39 -1.21
CA ASP A 6 -2.87 10.48 -0.50
C ASP A 6 -2.66 10.39 1.02
N TYR A 7 -2.45 9.18 1.56
CA TYR A 7 -2.33 8.89 3.00
C TYR A 7 -0.92 8.49 3.42
N LEU A 8 -0.20 7.81 2.53
CA LEU A 8 1.11 7.23 2.81
C LEU A 8 2.18 7.66 1.80
N VAL A 9 3.39 7.84 2.30
CA VAL A 9 4.61 7.83 1.46
C VAL A 9 5.37 6.54 1.68
N GLU A 10 6.25 6.18 0.73
CA GLU A 10 7.13 5.02 0.83
C GLU A 10 7.86 4.94 2.18
N ALA A 11 8.39 6.07 2.68
CA ALA A 11 9.08 6.07 3.98
C ALA A 11 8.20 5.71 5.21
N ASP A 12 6.86 5.71 5.09
CA ASP A 12 5.96 5.37 6.19
C ASP A 12 5.84 3.86 6.45
N VAL A 13 6.21 3.02 5.48
CA VAL A 13 6.14 1.56 5.57
C VAL A 13 7.56 1.01 5.50
N ASP A 14 7.95 0.24 6.50
CA ASP A 14 9.33 -0.21 6.74
C ASP A 14 9.64 -1.59 6.13
N ASN A 15 8.65 -2.24 5.52
CA ASN A 15 8.76 -3.57 4.90
C ASN A 15 8.45 -3.52 3.40
N TRP A 16 8.96 -2.50 2.72
CA TRP A 16 8.82 -2.37 1.26
C TRP A 16 9.80 -3.25 0.50
N ASP A 17 11.00 -3.40 1.02
CA ASP A 17 12.11 -4.06 0.34
C ASP A 17 12.45 -5.37 1.05
N VAL A 18 12.17 -6.46 0.36
CA VAL A 18 13.04 -7.64 0.39
C VAL A 18 14.18 -7.29 -0.57
N PRO A 19 15.43 -7.03 -0.13
CA PRO A 19 16.48 -6.57 -1.03
C PRO A 19 16.68 -7.61 -2.12
N ALA A 20 16.37 -7.27 -3.37
CA ALA A 20 16.51 -8.20 -4.47
C ALA A 20 17.80 -7.97 -5.25
N GLY A 21 18.44 -9.01 -5.78
CA GLY A 21 19.71 -8.89 -6.52
C GLY A 21 20.93 -8.72 -5.62
N LEU A 22 20.79 -8.87 -4.31
CA LEU A 22 21.87 -8.59 -3.38
C LEU A 22 22.81 -9.80 -3.30
N GLU A 23 24.00 -9.65 -3.87
CA GLU A 23 25.15 -10.46 -3.48
C GLU A 23 26.02 -9.63 -2.54
N GLU A 24 26.16 -10.10 -1.31
CA GLU A 24 27.06 -9.47 -0.35
C GLU A 24 28.00 -10.49 0.26
N GLU A 25 29.29 -10.16 0.24
CA GLU A 25 30.31 -10.91 0.95
C GLU A 25 30.39 -10.48 2.42
N PHE A 26 30.42 -11.45 3.32
CA PHE A 26 30.70 -11.25 4.73
C PHE A 26 31.82 -12.18 5.20
N ALA A 27 32.70 -11.66 6.06
CA ALA A 27 33.78 -12.43 6.64
C ALA A 27 33.31 -13.22 7.87
N THR A 28 34.09 -14.21 8.29
CA THR A 28 33.83 -14.96 9.55
C THR A 28 33.72 -14.06 10.78
N SER A 29 34.38 -12.89 10.78
CA SER A 29 34.27 -11.89 11.85
C SER A 29 32.90 -11.22 11.95
N ALA A 30 32.07 -11.32 10.91
CA ALA A 30 30.71 -10.79 10.88
C ALA A 30 29.68 -11.73 11.55
N VAL A 31 30.09 -12.97 11.87
CA VAL A 31 29.23 -13.99 12.47
C VAL A 31 29.43 -14.03 13.99
N ALA A 32 28.38 -13.76 14.74
CA ALA A 32 28.38 -13.75 16.21
C ALA A 32 27.64 -14.98 16.77
N ILE A 33 28.39 -16.04 17.06
CA ILE A 33 27.87 -17.33 17.61
C ILE A 33 27.17 -17.20 18.96
N ALA A 34 27.49 -16.18 19.77
CA ALA A 34 26.87 -15.99 21.08
C ALA A 34 25.42 -15.51 20.99
N THR A 35 25.06 -14.89 19.87
CA THR A 35 23.76 -14.26 19.64
C THR A 35 23.05 -14.78 18.39
N ASP A 36 23.67 -15.70 17.65
CA ASP A 36 23.24 -16.21 16.34
C ASP A 36 23.02 -15.10 15.29
N ILE A 37 23.78 -14.00 15.39
CA ILE A 37 23.63 -12.83 14.51
C ILE A 37 24.69 -12.85 13.41
N ILE A 38 24.28 -12.55 12.18
CA ILE A 38 25.16 -12.25 11.06
C ILE A 38 25.06 -10.75 10.77
N THR A 39 26.21 -10.08 10.72
CA THR A 39 26.30 -8.67 10.34
C THR A 39 26.37 -8.57 8.83
N VAL A 40 25.48 -7.75 8.26
CA VAL A 40 25.34 -7.48 6.83
C VAL A 40 25.45 -5.97 6.60
N THR A 41 25.82 -5.55 5.40
CA THR A 41 25.93 -4.13 5.03
C THR A 41 24.61 -3.55 4.51
N HIS A 42 23.67 -4.42 4.12
CA HIS A 42 22.34 -4.04 3.65
C HIS A 42 21.24 -4.46 4.63
N ASP A 43 20.14 -3.70 4.62
CA ASP A 43 18.98 -3.99 5.45
C ASP A 43 18.13 -5.09 4.83
N ILE A 44 18.05 -6.26 5.48
CA ILE A 44 17.35 -7.43 4.97
C ILE A 44 16.12 -7.67 5.86
N ALA A 45 14.93 -7.64 5.24
CA ALA A 45 13.66 -7.81 5.94
C ALA A 45 13.49 -9.21 6.56
N THR A 46 12.67 -9.30 7.60
CA THR A 46 12.25 -10.60 8.16
C THR A 46 11.40 -11.36 7.13
N GLY A 47 11.63 -12.66 6.99
CA GLY A 47 10.98 -13.51 6.00
C GLY A 47 11.64 -13.49 4.62
N THR A 48 12.72 -12.73 4.43
CA THR A 48 13.46 -12.68 3.16
C THR A 48 14.12 -14.02 2.87
N GLU A 49 13.90 -14.57 1.68
CA GLU A 49 14.59 -15.77 1.23
C GLU A 49 16.07 -15.48 0.96
N ILE A 50 16.95 -16.23 1.60
CA ILE A 50 18.41 -16.08 1.48
C ILE A 50 19.06 -17.43 1.26
N SER A 51 20.12 -17.44 0.46
CA SER A 51 21.01 -18.59 0.32
C SER A 51 22.46 -18.18 0.55
N PHE A 52 23.29 -19.15 0.92
CA PHE A 52 24.68 -18.93 1.26
C PHE A 52 25.60 -19.71 0.33
N THR A 53 26.68 -19.05 -0.10
CA THR A 53 27.85 -19.72 -0.69
C THR A 53 29.10 -19.37 0.10
N THR A 54 30.18 -20.13 -0.06
CA THR A 54 31.46 -19.86 0.61
C THR A 54 32.62 -20.35 -0.24
N THR A 55 33.78 -19.75 -0.02
CA THR A 55 35.07 -20.24 -0.53
C THR A 55 35.70 -21.31 0.38
N GLY A 56 35.14 -21.54 1.58
CA GLY A 56 35.63 -22.51 2.57
C GLY A 56 34.52 -23.38 3.16
N THR A 57 34.28 -23.27 4.46
CA THR A 57 33.23 -24.00 5.18
C THR A 57 32.22 -23.02 5.74
N LEU A 58 30.92 -23.19 5.47
CA LEU A 58 29.89 -22.30 6.00
C LEU A 58 29.83 -22.31 7.55
N PRO A 59 29.24 -21.29 8.17
CA PRO A 59 28.91 -21.31 9.59
C PRO A 59 28.08 -22.55 9.95
N ALA A 60 28.46 -23.26 11.02
CA ALA A 60 27.80 -24.52 11.38
C ALA A 60 26.35 -24.28 11.77
N GLY A 61 25.44 -25.03 11.14
CA GLY A 61 23.99 -24.80 11.18
C GLY A 61 23.43 -24.34 9.83
N LEU A 62 24.30 -23.90 8.91
CA LEU A 62 23.97 -23.54 7.53
C LEU A 62 24.60 -24.53 6.55
N GLU A 63 23.89 -24.81 5.47
CA GLU A 63 24.31 -25.71 4.39
C GLU A 63 24.34 -24.95 3.07
N LEU A 64 25.22 -25.40 2.16
CA LEU A 64 25.27 -24.88 0.80
C LEU A 64 23.99 -25.26 0.07
N ASP A 65 23.58 -24.42 -0.88
CA ASP A 65 22.42 -24.70 -1.74
C ASP A 65 21.12 -24.99 -0.97
N THR A 66 21.01 -24.45 0.24
CA THR A 66 19.83 -24.57 1.09
C THR A 66 19.19 -23.19 1.22
N VAL A 67 17.88 -23.17 1.01
CA VAL A 67 17.04 -21.98 1.15
C VAL A 67 16.78 -21.72 2.64
N TYR A 68 17.04 -20.49 3.07
CA TYR A 68 16.76 -20.01 4.42
C TYR A 68 15.95 -18.72 4.39
N TYR A 69 15.50 -18.30 5.57
CA TYR A 69 14.72 -17.08 5.75
C TYR A 69 15.42 -16.15 6.75
N ALA A 70 15.70 -14.92 6.33
CA ALA A 70 16.28 -13.91 7.20
C ALA A 70 15.27 -13.47 8.27
N LYS A 71 15.76 -13.14 9.45
CA LYS A 71 15.02 -12.43 10.49
C LYS A 71 15.78 -11.17 10.83
N ARG A 72 15.16 -10.02 10.62
CA ARG A 72 15.75 -8.71 10.88
C ARG A 72 15.85 -8.47 12.39
N GLU A 73 17.05 -8.20 12.88
CA GLU A 73 17.28 -7.69 14.25
C GLU A 73 17.63 -6.19 14.25
N GLY A 74 18.11 -5.68 13.11
CA GLY A 74 18.46 -4.27 12.90
C GLY A 74 18.89 -4.05 11.45
N ALA A 75 19.14 -2.79 11.07
CA ALA A 75 19.42 -2.40 9.69
C ALA A 75 20.69 -3.03 9.07
N THR A 76 21.59 -3.58 9.89
CA THR A 76 22.84 -4.24 9.46
C THR A 76 23.03 -5.59 10.15
N THR A 77 21.96 -6.17 10.71
CA THR A 77 22.06 -7.40 11.52
C THR A 77 20.85 -8.30 11.30
N ILE A 78 21.12 -9.55 10.93
CA ILE A 78 20.09 -10.59 10.72
C ILE A 78 20.36 -11.84 11.54
N LYS A 79 19.31 -12.64 11.73
CA LYS A 79 19.37 -14.06 12.11
C LYS A 79 18.84 -14.91 10.96
N VAL A 80 19.17 -16.20 10.95
CA VAL A 80 18.77 -17.13 9.89
C VAL A 80 17.76 -18.14 10.43
N CYS A 81 16.70 -18.41 9.67
CA CYS A 81 15.60 -19.32 10.05
C CYS A 81 15.35 -20.35 8.94
N SER A 82 14.85 -21.53 9.31
CA SER A 82 14.57 -22.62 8.36
C SER A 82 13.20 -22.53 7.66
N SER A 83 12.36 -21.57 8.05
CA SER A 83 11.05 -21.34 7.44
C SER A 83 10.60 -19.89 7.70
N PRO A 84 9.66 -19.34 6.91
CA PRO A 84 9.15 -17.99 7.12
C PRO A 84 8.40 -17.88 8.46
N MET A 85 7.67 -18.94 8.86
CA MET A 85 6.98 -19.00 10.15
C MET A 85 7.96 -19.03 11.35
N ASN A 86 9.14 -19.61 11.18
CA ASN A 86 10.21 -19.55 12.18
C ASN A 86 10.85 -18.15 12.27
N ALA A 87 11.00 -17.46 11.13
CA ALA A 87 11.45 -16.06 11.11
C ALA A 87 10.47 -15.12 11.83
N ALA A 88 9.16 -15.33 11.65
CA ALA A 88 8.10 -14.56 12.30
C ALA A 88 7.97 -14.87 13.82
N SER A 89 8.04 -16.14 14.20
CA SER A 89 7.93 -16.57 15.60
C SER A 89 9.22 -16.41 16.42
N GLY A 90 10.34 -16.04 15.77
CA GLY A 90 11.63 -15.86 16.41
C GLY A 90 12.37 -17.15 16.75
N SER A 91 12.10 -18.23 16.02
CA SER A 91 12.77 -19.52 16.15
C SER A 91 13.96 -19.62 15.19
N GLN A 92 15.06 -18.90 15.49
CA GLN A 92 16.25 -18.92 14.62
C GLN A 92 17.01 -20.25 14.67
N ILE A 93 17.77 -20.51 13.61
CA ILE A 93 18.79 -21.58 13.56
C ILE A 93 19.95 -21.17 14.47
N LYS A 94 20.44 -22.14 15.23
CA LYS A 94 21.60 -21.95 16.11
C LYS A 94 22.89 -22.08 15.31
N ILE A 95 23.75 -21.06 15.38
CA ILE A 95 25.07 -21.07 14.72
C ILE A 95 26.12 -21.51 15.75
N THR A 96 26.75 -22.66 15.55
CA THR A 96 27.72 -23.21 16.52
C THR A 96 29.19 -23.02 16.15
N ASP A 97 29.47 -22.60 14.92
CA ASP A 97 30.81 -22.32 14.40
C ASP A 97 30.71 -21.21 13.34
N VAL A 98 31.71 -20.34 13.21
CA VAL A 98 31.72 -19.22 12.24
C VAL A 98 32.11 -19.64 10.82
N GLY A 99 32.60 -20.87 10.64
CA GLY A 99 33.09 -21.36 9.38
C GLY A 99 34.47 -20.81 9.02
N THR A 100 34.86 -20.98 7.75
CA THR A 100 36.13 -20.52 7.18
C THR A 100 35.92 -19.93 5.79
N GLY A 101 36.82 -19.05 5.36
CA GLY A 101 36.75 -18.38 4.06
C GLY A 101 35.90 -17.11 4.07
N THR A 102 35.62 -16.61 2.87
CA THR A 102 34.64 -15.55 2.62
C THR A 102 33.31 -16.20 2.26
N HIS A 103 32.26 -15.75 2.93
CA HIS A 103 30.89 -16.22 2.70
C HIS A 103 30.13 -15.18 1.89
N THR A 104 29.20 -15.61 1.06
CA THR A 104 28.35 -14.73 0.26
C THR A 104 26.89 -15.02 0.59
N ILE A 105 26.16 -14.00 1.03
CA ILE A 105 24.69 -14.03 1.08
C ILE A 105 24.17 -13.63 -0.28
N ARG A 106 23.23 -14.42 -0.79
CA ARG A 106 22.47 -14.11 -2.00
C ARG A 106 21.01 -13.90 -1.64
N ILE A 107 20.46 -12.81 -2.13
CA ILE A 107 19.04 -12.48 -2.01
C ILE A 107 18.55 -12.18 -3.42
N ASN A 108 17.69 -13.04 -3.97
CA ASN A 108 17.11 -12.92 -5.32
C ASN A 108 18.17 -12.76 -6.41
N TRP A 109 18.42 -13.80 -7.20
CA TRP A 109 19.46 -13.73 -8.22
C TRP A 109 18.88 -13.21 -9.56
N SER A 110 19.69 -12.51 -10.34
CA SER A 110 19.32 -12.09 -11.70
C SER A 110 20.28 -12.70 -12.71
N GLU A 111 19.77 -13.03 -13.89
CA GLU A 111 20.58 -13.44 -15.03
C GLU A 111 20.13 -12.76 -16.32
N THR A 112 21.01 -12.80 -17.31
CA THR A 112 20.69 -12.34 -18.65
C THR A 112 20.48 -13.52 -19.57
N PHE A 113 19.47 -13.42 -20.43
CA PHE A 113 19.23 -14.37 -21.50
C PHE A 113 19.06 -13.61 -22.82
N ALA A 114 19.46 -14.24 -23.91
CA ALA A 114 19.35 -13.70 -25.26
C ALA A 114 18.08 -14.21 -25.95
N THR A 115 17.74 -13.63 -27.10
CA THR A 115 16.63 -14.14 -27.93
C THR A 115 16.82 -15.59 -28.37
N THR A 116 18.07 -16.07 -28.42
CA THR A 116 18.40 -17.48 -28.72
C THR A 116 18.03 -18.45 -27.59
N ASP A 117 17.83 -17.93 -26.38
CA ASP A 117 17.50 -18.70 -25.18
C ASP A 117 15.98 -18.85 -25.03
N VAL A 118 15.19 -18.27 -25.93
CA VAL A 118 13.73 -18.35 -25.92
C VAL A 118 13.26 -19.31 -27.01
N THR A 119 12.55 -20.35 -26.63
CA THR A 119 12.00 -21.36 -27.54
C THR A 119 10.48 -21.27 -27.61
N VAL A 120 9.98 -20.59 -28.64
CA VAL A 120 8.53 -20.40 -28.91
C VAL A 120 7.77 -21.72 -29.09
N ALA A 121 8.40 -22.76 -29.65
CA ALA A 121 7.73 -24.04 -29.92
C ALA A 121 7.38 -24.82 -28.64
N SER A 122 8.09 -24.57 -27.54
CA SER A 122 7.88 -25.22 -26.23
C SER A 122 7.53 -24.23 -25.12
N ASP A 123 7.34 -22.94 -25.45
CA ASP A 123 7.12 -21.85 -24.49
C ASP A 123 8.18 -21.78 -23.37
N GLN A 124 9.43 -22.11 -23.70
CA GLN A 124 10.52 -22.23 -22.72
C GLN A 124 11.54 -21.10 -22.83
N ILE A 125 12.12 -20.75 -21.69
CA ILE A 125 13.27 -19.86 -21.57
C ILE A 125 14.41 -20.66 -20.93
N THR A 126 15.57 -20.65 -21.56
CA THR A 126 16.79 -21.27 -21.04
C THR A 126 17.35 -20.40 -19.91
N VAL A 127 17.62 -21.03 -18.78
CA VAL A 127 18.12 -20.41 -17.55
C VAL A 127 19.43 -21.08 -17.13
N THR A 128 20.30 -20.35 -16.43
CA THR A 128 21.61 -20.86 -16.00
C THR A 128 21.54 -21.58 -14.66
N ASN A 129 20.63 -21.15 -13.79
CA ASN A 129 20.39 -21.79 -12.50
C ASN A 129 18.96 -22.31 -12.42
N ASP A 130 18.77 -23.33 -11.60
CA ASP A 130 17.47 -23.93 -11.36
C ASP A 130 16.53 -22.93 -10.66
N ILE A 131 15.28 -22.88 -11.08
CA ILE A 131 14.24 -21.99 -10.52
C ILE A 131 13.04 -22.84 -10.16
N ASP A 132 12.67 -22.85 -8.89
CA ASP A 132 11.55 -23.65 -8.42
C ASP A 132 10.21 -23.20 -9.02
N THR A 133 9.28 -24.14 -9.13
CA THR A 133 7.92 -23.84 -9.57
C THR A 133 7.24 -22.90 -8.58
N ALA A 134 6.51 -21.93 -9.11
CA ALA A 134 5.87 -20.84 -8.38
C ALA A 134 6.82 -19.80 -7.76
N CYS A 135 8.13 -19.83 -8.07
CA CYS A 135 9.02 -18.70 -7.79
C CYS A 135 8.57 -17.46 -8.56
N LYS A 136 8.54 -16.32 -7.88
CA LYS A 136 8.26 -15.03 -8.52
C LYS A 136 9.41 -14.64 -9.43
N ILE A 137 9.10 -14.21 -10.64
CA ILE A 137 10.08 -13.77 -11.63
C ILE A 137 9.62 -12.49 -12.34
N ARG A 138 10.57 -11.69 -12.82
CA ARG A 138 10.32 -10.50 -13.65
C ARG A 138 11.30 -10.44 -14.79
N PHE A 139 10.84 -9.88 -15.91
CA PHE A 139 11.67 -9.67 -17.09
C PHE A 139 11.93 -8.18 -17.33
N ASN A 140 13.12 -7.87 -17.84
CA ASN A 140 13.51 -6.56 -18.31
C ASN A 140 14.30 -6.71 -19.62
N SER A 141 14.40 -5.65 -20.42
CA SER A 141 15.17 -5.65 -21.67
C SER A 141 15.92 -4.34 -21.82
N SER A 142 17.22 -4.41 -22.12
CA SER A 142 18.05 -3.22 -22.26
C SER A 142 17.96 -2.66 -23.69
N GLY A 143 17.34 -1.50 -23.85
CA GLY A 143 17.24 -0.81 -25.14
C GLY A 143 16.39 0.47 -25.06
N SER A 144 16.52 1.37 -26.04
CA SER A 144 15.67 2.58 -26.14
C SER A 144 14.20 2.25 -26.46
N THR A 145 13.94 1.02 -26.90
CA THR A 145 12.62 0.41 -27.11
C THR A 145 12.70 -1.02 -26.58
N PRO A 146 12.37 -1.27 -25.30
CA PRO A 146 12.39 -2.61 -24.72
C PRO A 146 11.40 -3.51 -25.46
N ASP A 147 11.85 -4.70 -25.84
CA ASP A 147 11.11 -5.62 -26.69
C ASP A 147 11.29 -7.05 -26.16
N LEU A 148 10.51 -7.40 -25.14
CA LEU A 148 10.56 -8.70 -24.48
C LEU A 148 9.88 -9.80 -25.32
N PRO A 149 10.08 -11.08 -24.99
CA PRO A 149 9.31 -12.15 -25.61
C PRO A 149 7.81 -11.95 -25.39
N ASP A 150 7.01 -11.79 -26.45
CA ASP A 150 5.57 -11.58 -26.31
C ASP A 150 4.88 -12.81 -25.68
N PRO A 151 3.91 -12.64 -24.75
CA PRO A 151 3.29 -11.40 -24.28
C PRO A 151 3.88 -10.87 -22.96
N LEU A 152 5.17 -11.13 -22.68
CA LEU A 152 5.82 -10.68 -21.47
C LEU A 152 6.04 -9.17 -21.51
N VAL A 153 5.74 -8.51 -20.39
CA VAL A 153 5.82 -7.05 -20.26
C VAL A 153 6.89 -6.70 -19.24
N VAL A 154 7.69 -5.67 -19.56
CA VAL A 154 8.76 -5.20 -18.69
C VAL A 154 8.16 -4.75 -17.36
N GLY A 155 8.75 -5.19 -16.25
CA GLY A 155 8.28 -4.78 -14.93
C GLY A 155 7.09 -5.58 -14.41
N VAL A 156 6.44 -6.42 -15.22
CA VAL A 156 5.29 -7.22 -14.79
C VAL A 156 5.75 -8.47 -14.06
N GLU A 157 5.02 -8.80 -13.00
CA GLU A 157 5.25 -10.00 -12.19
C GLU A 157 4.72 -11.27 -12.90
N TYR A 158 5.54 -12.29 -12.89
CA TYR A 158 5.20 -13.63 -13.35
C TYR A 158 5.69 -14.69 -12.36
N TYR A 159 5.35 -15.94 -12.63
CA TYR A 159 5.73 -17.10 -11.81
C TYR A 159 6.40 -18.15 -12.70
N ALA A 160 7.54 -18.67 -12.26
CA ALA A 160 8.25 -19.72 -12.97
C ALA A 160 7.53 -21.06 -12.86
N ILE A 161 7.55 -21.85 -13.93
CA ILE A 161 7.24 -23.28 -13.94
C ILE A 161 8.56 -23.98 -14.24
N ASN A 162 9.04 -24.78 -13.30
CA ASN A 162 10.26 -25.55 -13.48
C ASN A 162 9.99 -26.69 -14.48
N VAL A 163 10.74 -26.73 -15.60
CA VAL A 163 10.74 -27.87 -16.52
C VAL A 163 11.89 -28.80 -16.18
N ASP A 164 13.10 -28.22 -16.09
CA ASP A 164 14.33 -28.85 -15.63
C ASP A 164 15.32 -27.79 -15.14
N SER A 165 16.50 -28.21 -14.68
CA SER A 165 17.55 -27.34 -14.12
C SER A 165 18.07 -26.23 -15.05
N THR A 166 17.70 -26.25 -16.33
CA THR A 166 18.13 -25.29 -17.35
C THR A 166 16.98 -24.67 -18.13
N HIS A 167 15.72 -25.01 -17.84
CA HIS A 167 14.58 -24.50 -18.59
C HIS A 167 13.39 -24.18 -17.67
N ILE A 168 12.79 -23.02 -17.90
CA ILE A 168 11.54 -22.62 -17.26
C ILE A 168 10.46 -22.34 -18.30
N GLN A 169 9.20 -22.45 -17.87
CA GLN A 169 8.08 -21.76 -18.51
C GLN A 169 7.55 -20.66 -17.58
N VAL A 170 6.71 -19.77 -18.11
CA VAL A 170 6.24 -18.58 -17.37
C VAL A 170 4.73 -18.67 -17.16
N ALA A 171 4.23 -18.29 -15.98
CA ALA A 171 2.81 -18.26 -15.62
C ALA A 171 2.38 -16.90 -15.05
N THR A 172 1.10 -16.56 -15.19
CA THR A 172 0.53 -15.29 -14.69
C THR A 172 0.19 -15.29 -13.20
N THR A 173 0.10 -16.46 -12.56
CA THR A 173 -0.26 -16.60 -11.14
C THR A 173 0.48 -17.80 -10.53
N PRO A 174 0.68 -17.84 -9.20
CA PRO A 174 1.34 -18.99 -8.56
C PRO A 174 0.49 -20.26 -8.66
N ALA A 175 -0.84 -20.12 -8.65
CA ALA A 175 -1.76 -21.24 -8.86
C ALA A 175 -1.63 -21.83 -10.28
N ASN A 176 -1.47 -20.98 -11.30
CA ASN A 176 -1.22 -21.42 -12.67
C ASN A 176 0.15 -22.11 -12.78
N ALA A 177 1.17 -21.60 -12.10
CA ALA A 177 2.49 -22.22 -12.09
C ALA A 177 2.45 -23.64 -11.49
N ILE A 178 1.79 -23.81 -10.32
CA ILE A 178 1.60 -25.12 -9.67
C ILE A 178 0.77 -26.06 -10.55
N ALA A 179 -0.23 -25.52 -11.26
CA ALA A 179 -1.07 -26.29 -12.18
C ALA A 179 -0.39 -26.58 -13.54
N GLY A 180 0.82 -26.08 -13.79
CA GLY A 180 1.52 -26.22 -15.08
C GLY A 180 0.83 -25.49 -16.23
N THR A 181 0.06 -24.43 -15.94
CA THR A 181 -0.60 -23.59 -16.94
C THR A 181 0.31 -22.43 -17.30
N ASN A 182 1.11 -22.61 -18.36
CA ASN A 182 2.04 -21.60 -18.85
C ASN A 182 1.36 -20.54 -19.75
N ILE A 183 2.02 -19.41 -19.88
CA ILE A 183 1.78 -18.41 -20.92
C ILE A 183 2.36 -18.95 -22.23
N THR A 184 1.61 -18.80 -23.31
CA THR A 184 2.11 -19.07 -24.66
C THR A 184 2.99 -17.92 -25.11
N ILE A 185 4.26 -18.19 -25.42
CA ILE A 185 5.20 -17.21 -25.97
C ILE A 185 4.97 -17.17 -27.48
N THR A 186 4.74 -15.99 -28.05
CA THR A 186 4.45 -15.83 -29.50
C THR A 186 5.57 -15.18 -30.29
N ASP A 187 6.49 -14.51 -29.61
CA ASP A 187 7.69 -13.92 -30.19
C ASP A 187 8.86 -13.96 -29.19
N VAL A 188 10.10 -13.91 -29.68
CA VAL A 188 11.30 -13.93 -28.83
C VAL A 188 11.77 -12.53 -28.40
N GLY A 189 11.14 -11.48 -28.95
CA GLY A 189 11.56 -10.09 -28.75
C GLY A 189 12.93 -9.81 -29.38
N SER A 190 13.60 -8.75 -28.91
CA SER A 190 14.91 -8.35 -29.42
C SER A 190 15.88 -7.88 -28.34
N GLY A 191 17.18 -8.04 -28.62
CA GLY A 191 18.25 -7.61 -27.72
C GLY A 191 18.60 -8.63 -26.64
N THR A 192 19.12 -8.12 -25.53
CA THR A 192 19.45 -8.91 -24.34
C THR A 192 18.44 -8.61 -23.25
N HIS A 193 17.90 -9.67 -22.68
CA HIS A 193 16.89 -9.62 -21.65
C HIS A 193 17.53 -9.94 -20.30
N SER A 194 16.91 -9.48 -19.22
CA SER A 194 17.28 -9.78 -17.85
C SER A 194 16.09 -10.45 -17.17
N LEU A 195 16.34 -11.61 -16.58
CA LEU A 195 15.44 -12.34 -15.71
C LEU A 195 15.86 -12.05 -14.28
N TYR A 196 14.93 -11.57 -13.47
CA TYR A 196 15.13 -11.39 -12.05
C TYR A 196 14.27 -12.38 -11.30
N VAL A 197 14.88 -13.14 -10.40
CA VAL A 197 14.24 -14.22 -9.65
C VAL A 197 14.08 -13.81 -8.20
N GLY A 198 12.87 -13.91 -7.66
CA GLY A 198 12.54 -13.66 -6.27
C GLY A 198 12.34 -12.19 -5.90
N GLU A 199 12.31 -11.27 -6.88
CA GLU A 199 12.29 -9.83 -6.59
C GLU A 199 11.23 -9.41 -5.56
N GLY A 200 11.68 -8.67 -4.54
CA GLY A 200 10.81 -7.85 -3.71
C GLY A 200 10.01 -6.85 -4.56
N GLN A 201 9.15 -6.09 -3.90
CA GLN A 201 8.22 -5.19 -4.60
C GLN A 201 8.94 -4.00 -5.24
N THR A 202 8.67 -3.71 -6.52
CA THR A 202 9.22 -2.52 -7.23
C THR A 202 8.52 -1.22 -6.86
N GLU A 203 9.08 -0.05 -7.23
CA GLU A 203 8.41 1.25 -7.09
C GLU A 203 6.96 1.23 -7.64
N TYR A 204 6.75 0.56 -8.77
CA TYR A 204 5.41 0.40 -9.35
C TYR A 204 4.49 -0.46 -8.48
N ASP A 205 4.98 -1.60 -7.96
CA ASP A 205 4.21 -2.49 -7.08
C ASP A 205 3.86 -1.80 -5.76
N ARG A 206 4.84 -1.09 -5.17
CA ARG A 206 4.66 -0.28 -3.96
C ARG A 206 3.59 0.78 -4.18
N GLN A 207 3.61 1.45 -5.34
CA GLN A 207 2.57 2.42 -5.70
C GLN A 207 1.19 1.76 -5.87
N GLN A 208 1.10 0.58 -6.50
CA GLN A 208 -0.18 -0.13 -6.65
C GLN A 208 -0.75 -0.59 -5.29
N ILE A 209 0.12 -0.99 -4.35
CA ILE A 209 -0.29 -1.40 -3.00
C ILE A 209 -0.78 -0.21 -2.19
N ILE A 210 -0.04 0.90 -2.20
CA ILE A 210 -0.50 2.14 -1.56
C ILE A 210 -1.88 2.53 -2.11
N ASN A 211 -2.05 2.56 -3.44
CA ASN A 211 -3.33 2.91 -4.06
C ASN A 211 -4.46 1.96 -3.62
N ARG A 212 -4.22 0.65 -3.63
CA ARG A 212 -5.21 -0.37 -3.25
C ARG A 212 -5.64 -0.24 -1.79
N VAL A 213 -4.69 0.00 -0.90
CA VAL A 213 -4.92 0.16 0.54
C VAL A 213 -5.73 1.43 0.81
N GLU A 214 -5.39 2.54 0.16
CA GLU A 214 -6.13 3.79 0.28
C GLU A 214 -7.56 3.66 -0.25
N ASP A 215 -7.74 3.03 -1.41
CA ASP A 215 -9.06 2.71 -1.97
C ASP A 215 -9.89 1.82 -1.05
N LEU A 216 -9.26 0.83 -0.40
CA LEU A 216 -9.93 -0.04 0.57
C LEU A 216 -10.42 0.74 1.79
N ILE A 217 -9.57 1.62 2.34
CA ILE A 217 -9.94 2.49 3.46
C ILE A 217 -11.11 3.37 3.06
N ASN A 218 -11.03 4.03 1.90
CA ASN A 218 -12.09 4.93 1.39
C ASN A 218 -13.42 4.21 1.19
N LYS A 219 -13.36 2.97 0.70
CA LYS A 219 -14.54 2.12 0.52
C LYS A 219 -15.18 1.71 1.85
N ILE A 220 -14.37 1.46 2.89
CA ILE A 220 -14.85 1.02 4.21
C ILE A 220 -15.40 2.19 5.03
N THR A 221 -14.68 3.32 5.05
CA THR A 221 -15.10 4.51 5.80
C THR A 221 -16.22 5.26 5.08
N GLY A 222 -16.26 5.16 3.74
CA GLY A 222 -17.14 5.94 2.89
C GLY A 222 -16.74 7.42 2.86
N ASP A 223 -15.48 7.72 3.15
CA ASP A 223 -14.94 9.08 3.25
C ASP A 223 -13.53 9.15 2.66
N TYR A 224 -13.11 10.35 2.26
CA TYR A 224 -11.76 10.61 1.76
C TYR A 224 -11.03 11.54 2.75
N PHE A 225 -9.91 11.10 3.31
CA PHE A 225 -9.17 11.83 4.35
C PHE A 225 -8.20 12.88 3.81
N VAL A 226 -8.59 13.55 2.72
CA VAL A 226 -7.84 14.63 2.06
C VAL A 226 -8.65 15.91 2.04
N SER A 227 -7.98 17.05 1.86
CA SER A 227 -8.63 18.30 1.51
C SER A 227 -8.89 18.35 0.01
N THR A 228 -10.15 18.51 -0.39
CA THR A 228 -10.54 18.64 -1.80
C THR A 228 -11.11 20.04 -2.04
N ALA A 229 -10.73 20.66 -3.17
CA ALA A 229 -11.33 21.92 -3.59
C ALA A 229 -12.76 21.69 -4.09
N PHE A 230 -13.69 22.58 -3.73
CA PHE A 230 -15.05 22.54 -4.23
C PHE A 230 -15.46 23.87 -4.84
N VAL A 231 -16.32 23.77 -5.85
CA VAL A 231 -17.13 24.86 -6.38
C VAL A 231 -18.55 24.35 -6.42
N ILE A 232 -19.42 24.88 -5.57
CA ILE A 232 -20.83 24.49 -5.54
C ILE A 232 -21.72 25.68 -5.85
N TYR A 233 -22.80 25.37 -6.56
CA TYR A 233 -23.92 26.28 -6.77
C TYR A 233 -25.07 25.81 -5.89
N ARG A 234 -25.58 26.71 -5.06
CA ARG A 234 -26.69 26.45 -4.15
C ARG A 234 -27.81 27.43 -4.41
N ASN A 235 -29.01 26.96 -4.13
CA ASN A 235 -30.20 27.79 -4.16
C ASN A 235 -30.20 28.64 -2.90
N GLY A 236 -30.33 29.96 -3.05
CA GLY A 236 -30.57 30.81 -1.89
C GLY A 236 -31.88 30.42 -1.22
N ASN A 237 -31.91 30.58 0.10
CA ASN A 237 -32.95 30.02 0.96
C ASN A 237 -33.71 31.09 1.76
N ASP A 238 -33.54 32.37 1.43
CA ASP A 238 -34.12 33.49 2.17
C ASP A 238 -33.78 33.41 3.67
N ASN A 239 -32.57 32.93 4.02
CA ASN A 239 -32.03 32.96 5.37
C ASN A 239 -30.67 33.67 5.39
N ASP A 240 -30.13 33.84 6.59
CA ASP A 240 -28.81 34.45 6.81
C ASP A 240 -27.68 33.39 6.82
N PHE A 241 -28.06 32.12 6.80
CA PHE A 241 -27.15 30.97 6.74
C PHE A 241 -27.56 30.05 5.59
N LEU A 242 -26.56 29.41 4.99
CA LEU A 242 -26.74 28.44 3.91
C LEU A 242 -25.98 27.17 4.23
N ASP A 243 -26.72 26.09 4.50
CA ASP A 243 -26.17 24.75 4.67
C ASP A 243 -25.68 24.20 3.32
N LEU A 244 -24.41 23.79 3.28
CA LEU A 244 -23.80 23.28 2.06
C LEU A 244 -24.02 21.78 1.89
N GLY A 245 -24.52 21.07 2.90
CA GLY A 245 -24.78 19.63 2.87
C GLY A 245 -23.58 18.80 2.39
N LEU A 246 -22.36 19.30 2.64
CA LEU A 246 -21.12 18.62 2.29
C LEU A 246 -20.81 17.60 3.39
N VAL A 247 -20.43 16.40 2.97
CA VAL A 247 -19.92 15.35 3.85
C VAL A 247 -18.71 14.76 3.14
N PRO A 248 -17.46 15.06 3.56
CA PRO A 248 -17.02 15.67 4.83
C PRO A 248 -17.18 17.20 4.96
N ASP A 249 -16.91 17.73 6.16
CA ASP A 249 -17.13 19.14 6.57
C ASP A 249 -16.28 20.17 5.78
N ILE A 250 -16.73 21.43 5.80
CA ILE A 250 -16.03 22.59 5.20
C ILE A 250 -14.76 22.89 6.00
N LEU A 251 -13.62 23.01 5.31
CA LEU A 251 -12.35 23.44 5.89
C LEU A 251 -12.11 24.93 5.69
N THR A 252 -12.32 25.41 4.48
CA THR A 252 -12.22 26.82 4.13
C THR A 252 -13.29 27.20 3.14
N ALA A 253 -13.83 28.40 3.26
CA ALA A 253 -14.45 29.11 2.16
C ALA A 253 -13.46 30.20 1.73
N THR A 254 -13.29 30.38 0.42
CA THR A 254 -12.37 31.39 -0.15
C THR A 254 -13.11 32.43 -0.97
N GLU A 255 -14.27 32.09 -1.53
CA GLU A 255 -15.05 32.98 -2.40
C GLU A 255 -16.54 32.69 -2.24
N ILE A 256 -17.36 33.75 -2.12
CA ILE A 256 -18.82 33.67 -2.24
C ILE A 256 -19.28 34.68 -3.28
N LYS A 257 -20.10 34.23 -4.24
CA LYS A 257 -20.80 35.13 -5.17
C LYS A 257 -22.31 35.00 -5.06
N ILE A 258 -22.99 36.13 -5.08
CA ILE A 258 -24.45 36.21 -5.21
C ILE A 258 -24.77 36.72 -6.61
N SER A 259 -25.40 35.89 -7.43
CA SER A 259 -25.80 36.21 -8.80
C SER A 259 -24.63 36.77 -9.65
N GLY A 260 -23.41 36.27 -9.40
CA GLY A 260 -22.19 36.67 -10.11
C GLY A 260 -21.37 37.80 -9.46
N VAL A 261 -21.90 38.48 -8.43
CA VAL A 261 -21.18 39.52 -7.68
C VAL A 261 -20.45 38.89 -6.50
N GLU A 262 -19.13 39.08 -6.45
CA GLU A 262 -18.28 38.56 -5.38
C GLU A 262 -18.41 39.41 -4.10
N LEU A 263 -18.52 38.73 -2.96
CA LEU A 263 -18.58 39.37 -1.65
C LEU A 263 -17.18 39.47 -1.03
N THR A 264 -16.88 40.62 -0.44
CA THR A 264 -15.66 40.81 0.35
C THR A 264 -15.59 39.80 1.50
N SER A 265 -14.39 39.27 1.78
CA SER A 265 -14.16 38.25 2.82
C SER A 265 -14.56 38.66 4.24
N THR A 266 -14.72 39.96 4.51
CA THR A 266 -15.19 40.50 5.80
C THR A 266 -16.71 40.43 5.97
N TRP A 267 -17.47 40.13 4.91
CA TRP A 267 -18.94 40.13 4.91
C TRP A 267 -19.55 38.77 5.24
N TRP A 268 -18.71 37.76 5.41
CA TRP A 268 -19.16 36.40 5.60
C TRP A 268 -18.20 35.62 6.49
N THR A 269 -18.75 34.58 7.11
CA THR A 269 -18.01 33.61 7.90
C THR A 269 -18.57 32.22 7.61
N TYR A 270 -17.91 31.19 8.10
CA TYR A 270 -18.34 29.81 7.89
C TYR A 270 -18.08 28.99 9.15
N ASN A 271 -18.85 27.93 9.30
CA ASN A 271 -18.54 26.84 10.22
C ASN A 271 -18.36 25.55 9.42
N THR A 272 -18.38 24.42 10.11
CA THR A 272 -18.14 23.10 9.49
C THR A 272 -19.18 22.68 8.46
N GLN A 273 -20.40 23.25 8.47
CA GLN A 273 -21.49 22.80 7.59
C GLN A 273 -22.14 23.90 6.77
N ALA A 274 -22.01 25.15 7.20
CA ALA A 274 -22.75 26.27 6.66
C ALA A 274 -21.89 27.52 6.53
N VAL A 275 -22.35 28.39 5.63
CA VAL A 275 -21.80 29.72 5.41
C VAL A 275 -22.81 30.75 5.88
N TYR A 276 -22.32 31.81 6.52
CA TYR A 276 -23.10 32.88 7.13
C TYR A 276 -22.71 34.21 6.50
N LEU A 277 -23.69 35.05 6.21
CA LEU A 277 -23.43 36.44 5.84
C LEU A 277 -23.61 37.30 7.10
N ASP A 278 -22.62 38.13 7.40
CA ASP A 278 -22.69 39.12 8.47
C ASP A 278 -22.19 40.48 7.95
N PRO A 279 -23.10 41.32 7.44
CA PRO A 279 -22.73 42.65 6.94
C PRO A 279 -22.34 43.63 8.06
N GLU A 280 -22.53 43.28 9.34
CA GLU A 280 -22.16 44.12 10.49
C GLU A 280 -20.73 43.87 10.98
N ALA A 281 -20.09 42.76 10.55
CA ALA A 281 -18.70 42.43 10.85
C ALA A 281 -17.66 43.27 10.07
N VAL A 282 -18.11 44.19 9.22
CA VAL A 282 -17.28 45.01 8.32
C VAL A 282 -16.63 46.17 9.10
N THR A 283 -15.33 46.07 9.37
CA THR A 283 -14.58 47.06 10.18
C THR A 283 -13.90 48.18 9.39
N SER A 284 -13.97 48.17 8.06
CA SER A 284 -13.38 49.21 7.22
C SER A 284 -14.33 49.62 6.09
N GLU A 285 -14.57 50.93 5.99
CA GLU A 285 -15.33 51.57 4.93
C GLU A 285 -14.57 51.48 3.59
N GLU A 286 -14.61 50.32 2.93
CA GLU A 286 -14.16 50.20 1.54
C GLU A 286 -15.36 50.39 0.58
N SER A 287 -15.10 51.22 -0.42
CA SER A 287 -16.04 52.10 -1.11
C SER A 287 -16.96 51.45 -2.14
N ASP A 288 -17.01 50.11 -2.29
CA ASP A 288 -17.68 49.50 -3.45
C ASP A 288 -18.96 48.69 -3.14
N MET A 289 -19.45 48.67 -1.90
CA MET A 289 -20.70 47.94 -1.55
C MET A 289 -21.68 48.73 -0.69
N ALA A 290 -21.68 50.06 -0.79
CA ALA A 290 -22.65 50.92 -0.10
C ALA A 290 -24.12 50.62 -0.48
N GLU A 291 -24.39 50.18 -1.73
CA GLU A 291 -25.74 49.81 -2.19
C GLU A 291 -26.24 48.48 -1.62
N LEU A 292 -25.37 47.47 -1.44
CA LEU A 292 -25.75 46.20 -0.81
C LEU A 292 -25.90 46.39 0.71
N HIS A 293 -25.01 47.19 1.32
CA HIS A 293 -25.05 47.53 2.74
C HIS A 293 -26.37 48.23 3.12
N LEU A 294 -26.95 49.08 2.25
CA LEU A 294 -28.24 49.74 2.53
C LEU A 294 -29.47 48.82 2.30
N ARG A 295 -29.40 47.87 1.36
CA ARG A 295 -30.49 46.92 1.05
C ARG A 295 -30.62 45.78 2.07
N LEU A 296 -29.50 45.28 2.61
CA LEU A 296 -29.49 44.16 3.56
C LEU A 296 -29.62 44.60 5.03
N LYS A 297 -29.34 45.87 5.36
CA LYS A 297 -29.40 46.42 6.74
C LYS A 297 -30.79 46.39 7.41
N TYR A 298 -31.88 46.12 6.67
CA TYR A 298 -33.24 46.14 7.23
C TYR A 298 -34.12 44.91 6.91
N LYS A 299 -33.56 43.87 6.27
CA LYS A 299 -34.25 42.57 6.11
C LYS A 299 -33.25 41.43 6.29
N ARG A 300 -33.31 40.75 7.44
CA ARG A 300 -32.79 39.39 7.59
C ARG A 300 -33.45 38.49 6.53
N ARG A 301 -32.64 37.74 5.78
CA ARG A 301 -32.85 37.03 4.48
C ARG A 301 -31.68 37.30 3.52
N LEU A 302 -30.45 37.21 4.03
CA LEU A 302 -29.27 37.71 3.30
C LEU A 302 -28.89 36.87 2.07
N PHE A 303 -29.28 35.59 2.01
CA PHE A 303 -29.19 34.74 0.81
C PHE A 303 -30.50 34.80 0.00
N PRO A 304 -30.59 35.58 -1.09
CA PRO A 304 -31.83 35.75 -1.83
C PRO A 304 -32.27 34.44 -2.46
N SER A 305 -33.55 34.07 -2.34
CA SER A 305 -34.06 32.88 -3.01
C SER A 305 -33.87 32.94 -4.52
N GLY A 306 -33.33 31.86 -5.07
CA GLY A 306 -32.97 31.76 -6.47
C GLY A 306 -32.40 30.39 -6.78
N ASN A 307 -32.41 29.99 -8.04
CA ASN A 307 -31.87 28.70 -8.45
C ASN A 307 -30.39 28.83 -8.79
N GLY A 308 -29.51 28.14 -8.06
CA GLY A 308 -28.07 28.14 -8.27
C GLY A 308 -27.41 29.52 -8.23
N ASN A 309 -28.08 30.50 -7.60
CA ASN A 309 -27.64 31.89 -7.61
C ASN A 309 -26.52 32.17 -6.62
N ILE A 310 -26.24 31.25 -5.70
CA ILE A 310 -25.14 31.37 -4.74
C ILE A 310 -24.01 30.44 -5.17
N LYS A 311 -22.86 31.01 -5.52
CA LYS A 311 -21.62 30.26 -5.77
C LYS A 311 -20.76 30.31 -4.52
N ILE A 312 -20.29 29.16 -4.06
CA ILE A 312 -19.29 29.05 -2.99
C ILE A 312 -18.08 28.28 -3.53
N THR A 313 -16.90 28.84 -3.35
CA THR A 313 -15.62 28.19 -3.63
C THR A 313 -14.85 28.03 -2.32
N GLY A 314 -14.21 26.88 -2.13
CA GLY A 314 -13.46 26.59 -0.91
C GLY A 314 -12.81 25.22 -0.92
N THR A 315 -12.43 24.75 0.26
CA THR A 315 -11.96 23.39 0.49
C THR A 315 -12.82 22.70 1.53
N TYR A 316 -13.07 21.41 1.34
CA TYR A 316 -13.78 20.55 2.27
C TYR A 316 -12.99 19.25 2.46
N GLY A 317 -13.26 18.52 3.54
CA GLY A 317 -12.51 17.33 3.90
C GLY A 317 -11.70 17.48 5.16
N TRP A 318 -10.55 16.81 5.18
CA TRP A 318 -9.71 16.74 6.36
C TRP A 318 -8.51 17.68 6.21
N SER A 319 -8.26 18.52 7.21
CA SER A 319 -7.12 19.45 7.21
C SER A 319 -5.77 18.72 7.32
N SER A 320 -5.81 17.50 7.86
CA SER A 320 -4.70 16.55 7.91
C SER A 320 -5.27 15.14 8.08
N ILE A 321 -4.54 14.14 7.60
CA ILE A 321 -4.93 12.73 7.72
C ILE A 321 -4.94 12.36 9.21
N PRO A 322 -6.03 11.78 9.75
CA PRO A 322 -6.06 11.35 11.14
C PRO A 322 -4.97 10.31 11.45
N PRO A 323 -4.24 10.41 12.57
CA PRO A 323 -3.16 9.47 12.90
C PRO A 323 -3.59 8.00 12.91
N ARG A 324 -4.84 7.71 13.31
CA ARG A 324 -5.40 6.35 13.33
C ARG A 324 -5.63 5.79 11.93
N VAL A 325 -6.07 6.64 10.99
CA VAL A 325 -6.26 6.26 9.58
C VAL A 325 -4.90 6.02 8.92
N LYS A 326 -3.91 6.88 9.20
CA LYS A 326 -2.54 6.67 8.73
C LYS A 326 -1.95 5.36 9.27
N GLN A 327 -2.13 5.06 10.55
CA GLN A 327 -1.70 3.78 11.14
C GLN A 327 -2.42 2.57 10.53
N ALA A 328 -3.71 2.68 10.26
CA ALA A 328 -4.50 1.64 9.59
C ALA A 328 -3.93 1.34 8.19
N ALA A 329 -3.64 2.39 7.40
CA ALA A 329 -3.03 2.26 6.09
C ALA A 329 -1.65 1.60 6.16
N ILE A 330 -0.79 2.01 7.11
CA ILE A 330 0.54 1.39 7.30
C ILE A 330 0.41 -0.11 7.59
N ILE A 331 -0.51 -0.51 8.47
CA ILE A 331 -0.71 -1.92 8.83
C ILE A 331 -1.20 -2.73 7.63
N LEU A 332 -2.12 -2.18 6.84
CA LEU A 332 -2.61 -2.85 5.63
C LEU A 332 -1.50 -3.03 4.59
N CYS A 333 -0.68 -2.00 4.33
CA CYS A 333 0.47 -2.16 3.43
C CYS A 333 1.44 -3.23 3.94
N LYS A 334 1.72 -3.26 5.26
CA LYS A 334 2.58 -4.29 5.85
C LYS A 334 1.99 -5.70 5.73
N ALA A 335 0.66 -5.84 5.83
CA ALA A 335 -0.03 -7.11 5.68
C ALA A 335 -0.11 -7.58 4.22
N ASP A 336 -0.29 -6.68 3.26
CA ASP A 336 -0.20 -7.01 1.83
C ASP A 336 1.22 -7.49 1.47
N ASN A 337 2.25 -6.94 2.13
CA ASN A 337 3.65 -7.31 1.91
C ASN A 337 4.04 -8.60 2.65
N ASP A 338 3.52 -8.80 3.87
CA ASP A 338 3.72 -10.00 4.66
C ASP A 338 2.43 -10.33 5.45
N PRO A 339 1.58 -11.21 4.92
CA PRO A 339 0.35 -11.64 5.58
C PRO A 339 0.59 -12.33 6.93
N ALA A 340 1.81 -12.82 7.20
CA ALA A 340 2.14 -13.47 8.47
C ALA A 340 2.36 -12.47 9.62
N LEU A 341 2.64 -11.19 9.33
CA LEU A 341 2.75 -10.13 10.35
C LEU A 341 1.40 -9.84 11.03
N TYR A 342 0.31 -10.04 10.29
CA TYR A 342 -1.05 -9.76 10.72
C TYR A 342 -1.96 -10.90 10.25
N PRO A 343 -1.94 -12.06 10.93
CA PRO A 343 -2.76 -13.19 10.52
C PRO A 343 -4.23 -12.79 10.44
N ASP A 344 -4.86 -13.11 9.31
CA ASP A 344 -6.29 -12.94 9.10
C ASP A 344 -7.06 -13.70 10.19
N PHE A 345 -8.04 -13.04 10.80
CA PHE A 345 -9.00 -13.59 11.78
C PHE A 345 -8.50 -14.78 12.64
N ASP A 346 -7.81 -14.51 13.77
CA ASP A 346 -7.90 -15.39 14.95
C ASP A 346 -8.94 -14.83 15.93
N SER A 347 -10.20 -15.05 15.59
CA SER A 347 -11.25 -15.38 16.55
C SER A 347 -11.28 -14.69 17.92
N HIS A 348 -11.48 -13.38 17.97
CA HIS A 348 -12.23 -12.80 19.10
C HIS A 348 -13.74 -13.03 18.93
N LEU A 349 -14.12 -14.31 18.91
CA LEU A 349 -15.39 -14.92 19.38
C LEU A 349 -15.36 -16.45 19.13
N LYS A 350 -14.30 -17.16 19.57
CA LYS A 350 -14.43 -18.60 19.85
C LYS A 350 -15.31 -18.75 21.09
N SER A 351 -16.61 -18.98 20.88
CA SER A 351 -17.56 -19.35 21.93
C SER A 351 -17.11 -20.66 22.59
N GLU A 352 -16.62 -20.59 23.83
CA GLU A 352 -16.55 -21.76 24.70
C GLU A 352 -17.96 -22.07 25.25
N LYS A 353 -18.43 -23.29 25.03
CA LYS A 353 -19.71 -23.78 25.53
C LYS A 353 -19.75 -23.73 27.06
N LEU A 354 -20.65 -22.92 27.62
CA LEU A 354 -21.07 -22.98 29.02
C LEU A 354 -22.60 -23.17 29.08
N GLY A 355 -23.06 -24.40 28.81
CA GLY A 355 -24.47 -24.79 28.97
C GLY A 355 -25.42 -24.41 27.84
N ASP A 356 -26.72 -24.58 28.09
CA ASP A 356 -27.85 -24.60 27.11
C ASP A 356 -28.16 -23.27 26.39
N TYR A 357 -27.27 -22.29 26.41
CA TYR A 357 -27.43 -21.06 25.64
C TYR A 357 -26.55 -21.11 24.38
N SER A 358 -27.21 -21.30 23.23
CA SER A 358 -26.62 -21.16 21.90
C SER A 358 -26.88 -19.74 21.40
N TYR A 359 -25.81 -18.96 21.18
CA TYR A 359 -25.89 -17.83 20.27
C TYR A 359 -25.55 -18.35 18.88
N THR A 360 -26.50 -18.25 17.96
CA THR A 360 -26.23 -18.32 16.52
C THR A 360 -25.30 -17.15 16.18
N LEU A 361 -24.07 -17.45 15.77
CA LEU A 361 -23.27 -16.49 15.02
C LEU A 361 -24.11 -16.11 13.81
N ALA A 362 -24.49 -14.84 13.72
CA ALA A 362 -25.12 -14.33 12.53
C ALA A 362 -24.09 -14.45 11.40
N GLU A 363 -24.23 -15.48 10.58
CA GLU A 363 -24.02 -15.36 9.14
C GLU A 363 -24.85 -14.15 8.68
N GLY A 364 -24.27 -12.96 8.76
CA GLY A 364 -25.06 -11.74 8.73
C GLY A 364 -24.23 -10.49 8.98
N THR A 365 -23.46 -10.10 7.96
CA THR A 365 -23.08 -8.70 7.66
C THR A 365 -22.25 -7.92 8.69
N THR A 366 -20.93 -7.89 8.47
CA THR A 366 -20.24 -6.60 8.30
C THR A 366 -19.59 -6.61 6.92
N LYS A 367 -20.25 -6.01 5.94
CA LYS A 367 -19.82 -5.95 4.53
C LYS A 367 -18.60 -5.01 4.31
N TYR A 368 -17.92 -4.61 5.39
CA TYR A 368 -17.00 -3.48 5.48
C TYR A 368 -15.88 -3.73 6.51
N SER A 369 -15.21 -4.88 6.42
CA SER A 369 -14.08 -5.24 7.29
C SER A 369 -12.84 -5.49 6.45
N THR A 370 -11.69 -5.04 6.93
CA THR A 370 -10.41 -5.16 6.23
C THR A 370 -9.79 -6.56 6.28
N GLY A 371 -10.31 -7.45 7.15
CA GLY A 371 -9.73 -8.77 7.41
C GLY A 371 -8.79 -8.80 8.62
N ILE A 372 -8.36 -7.62 9.10
CA ILE A 372 -7.41 -7.44 10.20
C ILE A 372 -8.07 -6.69 11.35
N ASP A 373 -8.28 -7.36 12.49
CA ASP A 373 -8.97 -6.80 13.69
C ASP A 373 -8.38 -5.47 14.14
N LYS A 374 -7.04 -5.38 14.16
CA LYS A 374 -6.32 -4.17 14.58
C LYS A 374 -6.62 -2.97 13.67
N VAL A 375 -6.83 -3.21 12.37
CA VAL A 375 -7.15 -2.16 11.40
C VAL A 375 -8.62 -1.76 11.55
N ASP A 376 -9.52 -2.73 11.72
CA ASP A 376 -10.94 -2.46 11.92
C ASP A 376 -11.18 -1.65 13.21
N ASP A 377 -10.45 -1.92 14.29
CA ASP A 377 -10.49 -1.13 15.53
C ASP A 377 -9.97 0.32 15.35
N LEU A 378 -9.00 0.53 14.46
CA LEU A 378 -8.49 1.86 14.14
C LEU A 378 -9.49 2.66 13.29
N LEU A 379 -10.20 1.99 12.38
CA LEU A 379 -11.15 2.62 11.47
C LEU A 379 -12.57 2.75 12.03
N ARG A 380 -12.93 2.01 13.08
CA ARG A 380 -14.29 1.94 13.66
C ARG A 380 -14.98 3.29 13.93
N GLU A 381 -14.20 4.30 14.31
CA GLU A 381 -14.72 5.66 14.59
C GLU A 381 -15.01 6.47 13.33
N TYR A 382 -14.41 6.08 12.20
CA TYR A 382 -14.51 6.78 10.92
C TYR A 382 -15.46 6.09 9.94
N VAL A 383 -15.96 4.88 10.26
CA VAL A 383 -16.98 4.20 9.47
C VAL A 383 -18.32 4.91 9.62
N ARG A 384 -18.86 5.44 8.51
CA ARG A 384 -20.18 6.07 8.48
C ARG A 384 -21.27 5.07 8.87
N LYS A 385 -21.73 5.12 10.12
CA LYS A 385 -22.86 4.32 10.61
C LYS A 385 -24.14 4.85 9.98
N LYS A 386 -24.94 3.97 9.37
CA LYS A 386 -26.32 4.34 9.01
C LYS A 386 -27.04 4.80 10.28
N PRO A 387 -27.74 5.95 10.28
CA PRO A 387 -28.57 6.31 11.41
C PRO A 387 -29.59 5.19 11.62
N MET A 388 -29.54 4.54 12.78
CA MET A 388 -30.62 3.65 13.17
C MET A 388 -31.84 4.53 13.38
N LEU A 389 -32.82 4.46 12.47
CA LEU A 389 -34.15 4.98 12.77
C LEU A 389 -34.60 4.27 14.03
N GLY A 390 -34.58 4.98 15.16
CA GLY A 390 -35.28 4.54 16.35
C GLY A 390 -36.74 4.35 15.95
N ALA A 391 -37.21 3.10 15.97
CA ALA A 391 -38.64 2.85 15.97
C ALA A 391 -39.18 3.55 17.23
N VAL A 392 -39.92 4.65 17.00
CA VAL A 392 -40.71 5.34 18.02
C VAL A 392 -41.92 4.49 18.35
#